data_AF-A0A1V5DCU0-F1
#
_entry.id   AF-A0A1V5DCU0-F1
#
_cell.length_a   1.000
_cell.length_b   1.000
_cell.length_c   1.000
_cell.angle_alpha   90.00
_cell.angle_beta   90.00
_cell.angle_gamma   90.00
#
_symmetry.space_group_name_H-M   'P 1'
#
loop_
_entity.id
_entity.type
_entity.pdbx_description
1 polymer ?
#
loop_
_entity_poly.entity_id
_entity_poly.type
_entity_poly.pdbx_seq_one_letter_code
_entity_poly.pdbx_strand_id
1 'polypeptide(L)'
;MHARAQFLEDATGGGLTRQQTLETLKAQYAKLEKAGPYEAVILWFDACLFDQSMLCHVLACMDFKSIDAVELLCVDAFPEIIPFDGLGQLSPSQLASLYDQRQPVSKGQFLFARHVDRAFALQDRAAFLEIASWQDAPLQWIPAAVTRWLEEQPDEATGFGRLERFVLEAVRSGISTPSQIFSYAATHDAHPLFWGDITLWAKINKLATRRPALVRIEGPKTLLPQWNAEETLQGFRVYPVN
;
A
#
# COMPACT_ATOMS: atom_id res chain seq x y z
N MET A 1 -11.73 -11.36 -9.18
CA MET A 1 -10.43 -11.51 -9.89
C MET A 1 -10.34 -10.67 -11.16
N HIS A 2 -11.28 -10.77 -12.11
CA HIS A 2 -11.21 -10.00 -13.38
C HIS A 2 -11.14 -8.48 -13.21
N ALA A 3 -11.94 -7.90 -12.31
CA ALA A 3 -11.90 -6.46 -12.03
C ALA A 3 -10.54 -6.02 -11.46
N ARG A 4 -9.97 -6.80 -10.52
CA ARG A 4 -8.64 -6.55 -9.95
C ARG A 4 -7.54 -6.63 -11.01
N ALA A 5 -7.62 -7.61 -11.92
CA ALA A 5 -6.66 -7.76 -13.01
C ALA A 5 -6.74 -6.61 -14.03
N GLN A 6 -7.95 -6.14 -14.36
CA GLN A 6 -8.11 -4.97 -15.22
C GLN A 6 -7.54 -3.72 -14.54
N PHE A 7 -7.88 -3.51 -13.27
CA PHE A 7 -7.38 -2.38 -12.50
C PHE A 7 -5.85 -2.32 -12.47
N LEU A 8 -5.18 -3.46 -12.25
CA LEU A 8 -3.72 -3.52 -12.21
C LEU A 8 -3.08 -3.26 -13.59
N GLU A 9 -3.69 -3.77 -14.66
CA GLU A 9 -3.26 -3.46 -16.03
C GLU A 9 -3.34 -1.95 -16.32
N ASP A 10 -4.49 -1.34 -16.00
CA ASP A 10 -4.70 0.10 -16.21
C ASP A 10 -3.74 0.93 -15.35
N ALA A 11 -3.60 0.60 -14.05
CA ALA A 11 -2.77 1.33 -13.10
C ALA A 11 -1.26 1.25 -13.41
N THR A 12 -0.84 0.17 -14.06
CA THR A 12 0.55 -0.04 -14.49
C THR A 12 0.82 0.43 -15.92
N GLY A 13 -0.17 1.02 -16.60
CA GLY A 13 -0.03 1.44 -18.00
C GLY A 13 0.24 0.28 -18.95
N GLY A 14 -0.30 -0.90 -18.65
CA GLY A 14 -0.09 -2.14 -19.41
C GLY A 14 1.16 -2.95 -19.02
N GLY A 15 1.95 -2.49 -18.03
CA GLY A 15 3.16 -3.21 -17.60
C GLY A 15 2.87 -4.55 -16.90
N LEU A 16 1.70 -4.69 -16.27
CA LEU A 16 1.15 -5.96 -15.80
C LEU A 16 -0.07 -6.33 -16.63
N THR A 17 0.08 -7.26 -17.57
CA THR A 17 -1.08 -7.64 -18.40
C THR A 17 -2.17 -8.28 -17.56
N ARG A 18 -3.42 -8.12 -17.99
CA ARG A 18 -4.58 -8.76 -17.36
C ARG A 18 -4.43 -10.27 -17.27
N GLN A 19 -3.88 -10.90 -18.31
CA GLN A 19 -3.66 -12.34 -18.35
C GLN A 19 -2.66 -12.78 -17.27
N GLN A 20 -1.46 -12.20 -17.25
CA GLN A 20 -0.43 -12.51 -16.25
C GLN A 20 -0.96 -12.31 -14.84
N THR A 21 -1.67 -11.20 -14.61
CA THR A 21 -2.25 -10.88 -13.31
C THR A 21 -3.30 -11.92 -12.89
N LEU A 22 -4.17 -12.37 -13.80
CA LEU A 22 -5.15 -13.42 -13.50
C LEU A 22 -4.49 -14.75 -13.16
N GLU A 23 -3.43 -15.13 -13.88
CA GLU A 23 -2.65 -16.34 -13.62
C GLU A 23 -2.00 -16.27 -12.23
N THR A 24 -1.38 -15.14 -11.89
CA THR A 24 -0.80 -14.91 -10.55
C THR A 24 -1.85 -14.99 -9.46
N LEU A 25 -2.99 -14.30 -9.60
CA LEU A 25 -4.07 -14.33 -8.61
C LEU A 25 -4.60 -15.76 -8.41
N LYS A 26 -4.87 -16.50 -9.49
CA LYS A 26 -5.31 -17.90 -9.41
C LYS A 26 -4.29 -18.77 -8.67
N ALA A 27 -2.99 -18.60 -8.98
CA ALA A 27 -1.93 -19.34 -8.32
C ALA A 27 -1.85 -19.01 -6.82
N GLN A 28 -2.01 -17.74 -6.43
CA GLN A 28 -2.03 -17.30 -5.04
C GLN A 28 -3.21 -17.90 -4.26
N TYR A 29 -4.44 -17.82 -4.79
CA TYR A 29 -5.60 -18.42 -4.14
C TYR A 29 -5.51 -19.95 -4.07
N ALA A 30 -4.98 -20.61 -5.10
CA ALA A 30 -4.77 -22.06 -5.07
C ALA A 30 -3.77 -22.50 -3.99
N LYS A 31 -2.79 -21.65 -3.63
CA LYS A 31 -1.89 -21.90 -2.49
C LYS A 31 -2.65 -21.82 -1.16
N LEU A 32 -3.47 -20.79 -0.97
CA LEU A 32 -4.31 -20.66 0.24
C LEU A 32 -5.26 -21.85 0.41
N GLU A 33 -5.87 -22.33 -0.67
CA GLU A 33 -6.76 -23.51 -0.63
C GLU A 33 -6.05 -24.79 -0.18
N LYS A 34 -4.75 -24.88 -0.43
CA LYS A 34 -3.92 -26.04 -0.06
C LYS A 34 -3.23 -25.87 1.30
N ALA A 35 -3.52 -24.80 2.04
CA ALA A 35 -2.81 -24.51 3.27
C ALA A 35 -3.37 -25.24 4.51
N GLY A 36 -4.60 -25.76 4.45
CA GLY A 36 -5.25 -26.46 5.56
C GLY A 36 -4.49 -27.66 6.15
N PRO A 37 -3.78 -28.49 5.35
CA PRO A 37 -2.99 -29.60 5.89
C PRO A 37 -1.69 -29.22 6.62
N TYR A 38 -1.24 -27.96 6.58
CA TYR A 38 -0.05 -27.55 7.32
C TYR A 38 -0.32 -27.50 8.82
N GLU A 39 0.70 -27.81 9.63
CA GLU A 39 0.60 -27.70 11.10
C GLU A 39 0.37 -26.26 11.55
N ALA A 40 1.03 -25.30 10.89
CA ALA A 40 0.80 -23.88 11.06
C ALA A 40 1.18 -23.11 9.78
N VAL A 41 0.49 -22.01 9.51
CA VAL A 41 0.85 -21.00 8.52
C VAL A 41 1.34 -19.76 9.23
N ILE A 42 2.60 -19.39 9.05
CA ILE A 42 3.20 -18.22 9.68
C ILE A 42 3.14 -17.04 8.72
N LEU A 43 2.41 -16.00 9.09
CA LEU A 43 2.23 -14.77 8.36
C LEU A 43 3.21 -13.70 8.85
N TRP A 44 4.01 -13.16 7.93
CA TRP A 44 4.94 -12.06 8.17
C TRP A 44 4.45 -10.81 7.45
N PHE A 45 4.25 -9.72 8.19
CA PHE A 45 3.68 -8.48 7.66
C PHE A 45 4.33 -7.24 8.26
N ASP A 46 4.35 -6.16 7.48
CA ASP A 46 4.70 -4.82 7.93
C ASP A 46 3.49 -4.10 8.57
N ALA A 47 3.76 -3.11 9.42
CA ALA A 47 2.72 -2.26 10.01
C ALA A 47 2.14 -1.21 9.04
N CYS A 48 2.56 -1.18 7.76
CA CYS A 48 2.10 -0.21 6.78
C CYS A 48 0.72 -0.56 6.21
N LEU A 49 0.02 0.43 5.64
CA LEU A 49 -1.32 0.26 5.09
C LEU A 49 -1.41 -0.82 4.00
N PHE A 50 -0.40 -0.93 3.12
CA PHE A 50 -0.41 -1.94 2.06
C PHE A 50 -0.49 -3.35 2.66
N ASP A 51 0.46 -3.67 3.55
CA ASP A 51 0.55 -4.94 4.26
C ASP A 51 -0.67 -5.21 5.12
N GLN A 52 -1.12 -4.22 5.88
CA GLN A 52 -2.27 -4.36 6.77
C GLN A 52 -3.59 -4.64 6.03
N SER A 53 -3.79 -4.02 4.85
CA SER A 53 -4.95 -4.33 4.00
C SER A 53 -4.87 -5.76 3.43
N MET A 54 -3.67 -6.21 3.04
CA MET A 54 -3.42 -7.55 2.53
C MET A 54 -3.57 -8.61 3.62
N LEU A 55 -3.09 -8.34 4.84
CA LEU A 55 -3.25 -9.20 6.01
C LEU A 55 -4.74 -9.46 6.28
N CYS A 56 -5.55 -8.40 6.30
CA CYS A 56 -7.00 -8.54 6.51
C CYS A 56 -7.64 -9.42 5.43
N HIS A 57 -7.25 -9.22 4.16
CA HIS A 57 -7.75 -10.03 3.05
C HIS A 57 -7.35 -11.51 3.18
N VAL A 58 -6.10 -11.79 3.54
CA VAL A 58 -5.58 -13.16 3.73
C VAL A 58 -6.29 -13.85 4.88
N LEU A 59 -6.42 -13.19 6.04
CA LEU A 59 -7.13 -13.73 7.19
C LEU A 59 -8.62 -13.96 6.89
N ALA A 60 -9.28 -13.06 6.16
CA ALA A 60 -10.66 -13.24 5.72
C ALA A 60 -10.81 -14.48 4.80
N CYS A 61 -9.85 -14.71 3.91
CA CYS A 61 -9.82 -15.91 3.05
C CYS A 61 -9.57 -17.19 3.85
N MET A 62 -8.68 -17.14 4.84
CA MET A 62 -8.37 -18.28 5.71
C MET A 62 -9.57 -18.66 6.60
N ASP A 63 -10.25 -17.69 7.20
CA ASP A 63 -11.49 -17.91 7.96
C ASP A 63 -12.57 -18.56 7.07
N PHE A 64 -12.74 -18.05 5.84
CA PHE A 64 -13.69 -18.63 4.88
C PHE A 64 -13.36 -20.09 4.51
N LYS A 65 -12.09 -20.49 4.57
CA LYS A 65 -11.62 -21.84 4.27
C LYS A 65 -11.46 -22.71 5.52
N SER A 66 -11.84 -22.23 6.71
CA SER A 66 -11.65 -22.91 7.99
C SER A 66 -10.18 -23.28 8.26
N ILE A 67 -9.26 -22.37 7.92
CA ILE A 67 -7.83 -22.52 8.19
C ILE A 67 -7.50 -21.71 9.44
N ASP A 68 -7.50 -22.39 10.58
CA ASP A 68 -7.39 -21.74 11.90
C ASP A 68 -5.97 -21.81 12.48
N ALA A 69 -5.13 -22.72 11.97
CA ALA A 69 -3.74 -22.89 12.39
C ALA A 69 -2.84 -21.81 11.77
N VAL A 70 -3.04 -20.56 12.22
CA VAL A 70 -2.34 -19.38 11.69
C VAL A 70 -1.60 -18.69 12.83
N GLU A 71 -0.34 -18.38 12.60
CA GLU A 71 0.48 -17.53 13.46
C GLU A 71 0.79 -16.24 12.72
N LEU A 72 0.83 -15.13 13.44
CA LEU A 72 1.11 -13.80 12.89
C LEU A 72 2.32 -13.19 13.59
N LEU A 73 3.20 -12.64 12.77
CA LEU A 73 4.28 -11.78 13.17
C LEU A 73 4.15 -10.48 12.37
N CYS A 74 3.85 -9.39 13.07
CA CYS A 74 3.78 -8.07 12.48
C CYS A 74 4.90 -7.22 13.06
N VAL A 75 5.78 -6.69 12.20
CA VAL A 75 6.93 -5.87 12.62
C VAL A 75 6.64 -4.42 12.31
N ASP A 76 6.74 -3.58 13.33
CA ASP A 76 6.51 -2.13 13.26
C ASP A 76 7.77 -1.31 13.55
N ALA A 77 8.78 -1.92 14.18
CA ALA A 77 10.05 -1.28 14.48
C ALA A 77 11.18 -2.30 14.59
N PHE A 78 12.41 -1.82 14.37
CA PHE A 78 13.63 -2.54 14.71
C PHE A 78 14.63 -1.56 15.33
N PRO A 79 15.24 -1.84 16.51
CA PRO A 79 16.01 -0.83 17.28
C PRO A 79 17.12 -0.08 16.53
N GLU A 80 17.72 -0.72 15.53
CA GLU A 80 18.86 -0.19 14.76
C GLU A 80 18.44 0.54 13.47
N ILE A 81 17.15 0.55 13.13
CA ILE A 81 16.64 1.06 11.86
C ILE A 81 15.56 2.11 12.14
N ILE A 82 15.91 3.37 11.95
CA ILE A 82 15.00 4.51 12.18
C ILE A 82 15.12 5.49 10.99
N PRO A 83 14.01 5.80 10.29
CA PRO A 83 12.69 5.17 10.43
C PRO A 83 12.68 3.72 9.93
N PHE A 84 11.76 2.91 10.49
CA PHE A 84 11.49 1.55 10.02
C PHE A 84 10.28 1.58 9.10
N ASP A 85 10.49 1.23 7.83
CA ASP A 85 9.50 1.17 6.76
C ASP A 85 9.07 -0.25 6.41
N GLY A 86 9.84 -1.26 6.87
CA GLY A 86 9.37 -2.64 6.82
C GLY A 86 10.46 -3.71 6.77
N LEU A 87 10.01 -4.96 6.64
CA LEU A 87 10.81 -6.18 6.65
C LEU A 87 11.94 -6.16 5.60
N GLY A 88 11.75 -5.44 4.49
CA GLY A 88 12.75 -5.29 3.44
C GLY A 88 14.04 -4.57 3.88
N GLN A 89 14.02 -3.87 5.01
CA GLN A 89 15.21 -3.23 5.59
C GLN A 89 16.00 -4.19 6.49
N LEU A 90 15.43 -5.34 6.87
CA LEU A 90 16.07 -6.29 7.76
C LEU A 90 17.06 -7.18 6.98
N SER A 91 18.24 -7.37 7.55
CA SER A 91 19.13 -8.45 7.13
C SER A 91 18.52 -9.82 7.47
N PRO A 92 18.97 -10.92 6.81
CA PRO A 92 18.46 -12.26 7.10
C PRO A 92 18.57 -12.68 8.58
N SER A 93 19.64 -12.27 9.28
CA SER A 93 19.82 -12.56 10.71
C SER A 93 18.88 -11.74 11.59
N GLN A 94 18.64 -10.47 11.25
CA GLN A 94 17.66 -9.63 11.95
C GLN A 94 16.23 -10.13 11.72
N LEU A 95 15.89 -10.61 10.52
CA LEU A 95 14.58 -11.22 10.26
C LEU A 95 14.41 -12.52 11.07
N ALA A 96 15.43 -13.39 11.08
CA ALA A 96 15.39 -14.65 11.80
C ALA A 96 15.28 -14.48 13.32
N SER A 97 15.86 -13.41 13.90
CA SER A 97 15.79 -13.15 15.35
C SER A 97 14.38 -12.82 15.84
N LEU A 98 13.47 -12.45 14.94
CA LEU A 98 12.07 -12.15 15.27
C LEU A 98 11.19 -13.39 15.26
N TYR A 99 11.64 -14.52 14.72
CA TYR A 99 10.81 -15.71 14.43
C TYR A 99 9.99 -16.19 15.64
N ASP A 100 10.57 -16.15 16.85
CA ASP A 100 9.92 -16.62 18.08
C ASP A 100 8.93 -15.61 18.69
N GLN A 101 8.76 -14.44 18.08
CA GLN A 101 7.76 -13.44 18.50
C GLN A 101 6.37 -13.68 17.90
N ARG A 102 6.25 -14.59 16.92
CA ARG A 102 4.97 -14.94 16.28
C ARG A 102 3.93 -15.36 17.32
N GLN A 103 2.69 -14.94 17.12
CA GLN A 103 1.57 -15.25 18.01
C GLN A 103 0.44 -15.94 17.25
N PRO A 104 -0.29 -16.90 17.86
CA PRO A 104 -1.48 -17.46 17.25
C PRO A 104 -2.51 -16.37 16.93
N VAL A 105 -3.12 -16.45 15.75
CA VAL A 105 -4.21 -15.54 15.36
C VAL A 105 -5.49 -15.92 16.12
N SER A 106 -6.02 -14.98 16.88
CA SER A 106 -7.25 -15.18 17.65
C SER A 106 -8.50 -15.14 16.77
N LYS A 107 -9.58 -15.75 17.23
CA LYS A 107 -10.91 -15.63 16.58
C LYS A 107 -11.37 -14.18 16.43
N GLY A 108 -11.04 -13.33 17.40
CA GLY A 108 -11.33 -11.89 17.34
C GLY A 108 -10.62 -11.20 16.19
N GLN A 109 -9.35 -11.58 15.93
CA GLN A 109 -8.58 -11.06 14.79
C GLN A 109 -9.14 -11.52 13.45
N PHE A 110 -9.56 -12.78 13.31
CA PHE A 110 -10.24 -13.25 12.08
C PHE A 110 -11.54 -12.50 11.81
N LEU A 111 -12.39 -12.32 12.83
CA LEU A 111 -13.65 -11.58 12.69
C LEU A 111 -13.41 -10.11 12.33
N PHE A 112 -12.43 -9.47 12.97
CA PHE A 112 -12.06 -8.09 12.68
C PHE A 112 -11.48 -7.95 11.26
N ALA A 113 -10.57 -8.83 10.86
CA ALA A 113 -10.01 -8.87 9.51
C ALA A 113 -11.09 -8.97 8.42
N ARG A 114 -12.14 -9.78 8.64
CA ARG A 114 -13.28 -9.88 7.72
C ARG A 114 -14.09 -8.60 7.62
N HIS A 115 -14.29 -7.89 8.73
CA HIS A 115 -14.96 -6.60 8.73
C HIS A 115 -14.16 -5.57 7.93
N VAL A 116 -12.84 -5.51 8.17
CA VAL A 116 -11.91 -4.59 7.48
C VAL A 116 -11.79 -4.93 5.99
N ASP A 117 -11.62 -6.20 5.62
CA ASP A 117 -11.58 -6.66 4.21
C ASP A 117 -12.85 -6.27 3.46
N ARG A 118 -14.02 -6.44 4.10
CA ARG A 118 -15.31 -6.00 3.53
C ARG A 118 -15.37 -4.48 3.35
N ALA A 119 -14.88 -3.70 4.34
CA ALA A 119 -14.84 -2.24 4.24
C ALA A 119 -13.99 -1.79 3.04
N PHE A 120 -12.81 -2.39 2.84
CA PHE A 120 -11.98 -2.14 1.67
C PHE A 120 -12.63 -2.59 0.36
N ALA A 121 -13.24 -3.78 0.32
CA ALA A 121 -13.89 -4.29 -0.88
C ALA A 121 -15.09 -3.43 -1.33
N LEU A 122 -15.83 -2.86 -0.37
CA LEU A 122 -17.01 -2.02 -0.63
C LEU A 122 -16.71 -0.52 -0.68
N GLN A 123 -15.47 -0.11 -0.35
CA GLN A 123 -15.09 1.29 -0.17
C GLN A 123 -16.04 2.01 0.82
N ASP A 124 -16.36 1.34 1.93
CA ASP A 124 -17.34 1.80 2.90
C ASP A 124 -16.74 2.89 3.79
N ARG A 125 -17.06 4.15 3.49
CA ARG A 125 -16.56 5.31 4.23
C ARG A 125 -17.03 5.33 5.69
N ALA A 126 -18.23 4.86 5.99
CA ALA A 126 -18.73 4.84 7.37
C ALA A 126 -17.94 3.81 8.19
N ALA A 127 -17.72 2.63 7.63
CA ALA A 127 -16.89 1.60 8.26
C ALA A 127 -15.44 2.07 8.46
N PHE A 128 -14.85 2.79 7.48
CA PHE A 128 -13.50 3.32 7.66
C PHE A 128 -13.41 4.34 8.81
N LEU A 129 -14.39 5.23 8.95
CA LEU A 129 -14.43 6.19 10.06
C LEU A 129 -14.58 5.48 11.41
N GLU A 130 -15.41 4.44 11.47
CA GLU A 130 -15.53 3.58 12.65
C GLU A 130 -14.19 2.93 12.98
N ILE A 131 -13.59 2.19 12.04
CA ILE A 131 -12.33 1.47 12.23
C ILE A 131 -11.19 2.41 12.65
N ALA A 132 -11.09 3.58 12.03
CA ALA A 132 -10.08 4.59 12.36
C ALA A 132 -10.20 5.13 13.80
N SER A 133 -11.37 5.03 14.41
CA SER A 133 -11.61 5.52 15.78
C SER A 133 -11.25 4.51 16.88
N TRP A 134 -10.95 3.26 16.53
CA TRP A 134 -10.69 2.21 17.50
C TRP A 134 -9.30 2.37 18.13
N GLN A 135 -9.23 2.35 19.47
CA GLN A 135 -7.96 2.44 20.22
C GLN A 135 -7.33 1.06 20.46
N ASP A 136 -8.16 0.06 20.81
CA ASP A 136 -7.73 -1.29 21.15
C ASP A 136 -8.23 -2.31 20.10
N ALA A 137 -7.87 -2.09 18.83
CA ALA A 137 -8.28 -2.97 17.75
C ALA A 137 -7.57 -4.34 17.83
N PRO A 138 -8.26 -5.47 17.52
CA PRO A 138 -7.65 -6.81 17.53
C PRO A 138 -6.40 -6.93 16.64
N LEU A 139 -6.35 -6.16 15.55
CA LEU A 139 -5.17 -5.94 14.73
C LEU A 139 -4.75 -4.49 14.89
N GLN A 140 -3.76 -4.26 15.76
CA GLN A 140 -3.42 -2.95 16.31
C GLN A 140 -3.06 -1.87 15.27
N TRP A 141 -2.53 -2.26 14.10
CA TRP A 141 -2.09 -1.31 13.07
C TRP A 141 -3.18 -0.90 12.08
N ILE A 142 -4.31 -1.60 12.08
CA ILE A 142 -5.41 -1.32 11.14
C ILE A 142 -5.99 0.10 11.32
N PRO A 143 -6.28 0.60 12.54
CA PRO A 143 -6.83 1.95 12.69
C PRO A 143 -5.93 3.03 12.09
N ALA A 144 -4.61 2.94 12.32
CA ALA A 144 -3.63 3.87 11.74
C ALA A 144 -3.55 3.73 10.21
N ALA A 145 -3.52 2.50 9.70
CA ALA A 145 -3.54 2.23 8.26
C ALA A 145 -4.79 2.82 7.58
N VAL A 146 -5.97 2.58 8.14
CA VAL A 146 -7.24 3.10 7.62
C VAL A 146 -7.30 4.62 7.73
N THR A 147 -6.79 5.20 8.81
CA THR A 147 -6.64 6.66 8.93
C THR A 147 -5.80 7.21 7.78
N ARG A 148 -4.64 6.59 7.51
CA ARG A 148 -3.79 7.00 6.40
C ARG A 148 -4.46 6.82 5.03
N TRP A 149 -5.27 5.78 4.84
CA TRP A 149 -6.09 5.59 3.63
C TRP A 149 -7.15 6.69 3.45
N LEU A 150 -7.78 7.13 4.55
CA LEU A 150 -8.73 8.24 4.53
C LEU A 150 -8.06 9.55 4.14
N GLU A 151 -6.82 9.78 4.53
CA GLU A 151 -6.04 10.96 4.13
C GLU A 151 -5.66 10.97 2.63
N GLU A 152 -5.74 9.84 1.93
CA GLU A 152 -5.60 9.79 0.47
C GLU A 152 -6.89 10.15 -0.28
N GLN A 153 -8.03 10.22 0.41
CA GLN A 153 -9.26 10.68 -0.19
C GLN A 153 -9.17 12.20 -0.45
N PRO A 154 -9.85 12.71 -1.50
CA PRO A 154 -9.90 14.14 -1.76
C PRO A 154 -10.40 14.91 -0.54
N ASP A 155 -9.56 15.80 -0.01
CA ASP A 155 -9.95 16.77 1.01
C ASP A 155 -11.09 17.68 0.50
N GLU A 156 -12.04 18.05 1.37
CA GLU A 156 -13.23 18.79 0.95
C GLU A 156 -12.91 20.23 0.51
N ALA A 157 -11.87 20.84 1.07
CA ALA A 157 -11.48 22.20 0.74
C ALA A 157 -10.61 22.27 -0.52
N THR A 158 -9.67 21.34 -0.66
CA THR A 158 -8.64 21.38 -1.72
C THR A 158 -8.90 20.40 -2.87
N GLY A 159 -9.67 19.34 -2.62
CA GLY A 159 -9.92 18.24 -3.57
C GLY A 159 -8.72 17.32 -3.78
N PHE A 160 -7.71 17.37 -2.90
CA PHE A 160 -6.47 16.60 -3.03
C PHE A 160 -6.29 15.60 -1.90
N GLY A 161 -5.77 14.42 -2.22
CA GLY A 161 -5.23 13.50 -1.22
C GLY A 161 -3.87 13.98 -0.69
N ARG A 162 -3.42 13.40 0.42
CA ARG A 162 -2.15 13.75 1.09
C ARG A 162 -0.93 13.71 0.16
N LEU A 163 -0.76 12.64 -0.63
CA LEU A 163 0.37 12.60 -1.58
C LEU A 163 0.31 13.68 -2.67
N GLU A 164 -0.88 14.02 -3.16
CA GLU A 164 -1.03 15.10 -4.15
C GLU A 164 -0.62 16.45 -3.55
N ARG A 165 -0.92 16.68 -2.27
CA ARG A 165 -0.47 17.87 -1.55
C ARG A 165 1.04 17.94 -1.45
N PHE A 166 1.71 16.86 -1.03
CA PHE A 166 3.18 16.83 -0.97
C PHE A 166 3.83 17.05 -2.33
N VAL A 167 3.27 16.50 -3.41
CA VAL A 167 3.76 16.78 -4.77
C VAL A 167 3.65 18.27 -5.09
N LEU A 168 2.50 18.89 -4.83
CA LEU A 168 2.27 20.31 -5.11
C LEU A 168 3.18 21.22 -4.27
N GLU A 169 3.39 20.89 -3.00
CA GLU A 169 4.31 21.60 -2.10
C GLU A 169 5.75 21.49 -2.57
N ALA A 170 6.20 20.27 -2.92
CA ALA A 170 7.54 20.03 -3.46
C ALA A 170 7.80 20.89 -4.71
N VAL A 171 6.92 20.83 -5.72
CA VAL A 171 7.15 21.56 -6.97
C VAL A 171 7.06 23.08 -6.81
N ARG A 172 6.22 23.57 -5.88
CA ARG A 172 6.14 25.01 -5.55
C ARG A 172 7.36 25.52 -4.79
N SER A 173 8.04 24.65 -4.04
CA SER A 173 9.32 24.96 -3.39
C SER A 173 10.54 24.90 -4.34
N GLY A 174 10.32 24.60 -5.63
CA GLY A 174 11.37 24.54 -6.65
C GLY A 174 11.96 23.14 -6.88
N ILE A 175 11.44 22.11 -6.21
CA ILE A 175 11.86 20.73 -6.44
C ILE A 175 11.23 20.22 -7.75
N SER A 176 12.04 19.80 -8.70
CA SER A 176 11.54 19.44 -10.04
C SER A 176 11.87 18.03 -10.50
N THR A 177 12.78 17.29 -9.86
CA THR A 177 13.08 15.91 -10.27
C THR A 177 12.16 14.92 -9.55
N PRO A 178 11.64 13.86 -10.22
CA PRO A 178 10.78 12.87 -9.58
C PRO A 178 11.38 12.25 -8.32
N SER A 179 12.67 11.93 -8.33
CA SER A 179 13.38 11.37 -7.18
C SER A 179 13.42 12.33 -5.99
N GLN A 180 13.65 13.63 -6.21
CA GLN A 180 13.62 14.60 -5.12
C GLN A 180 12.19 14.86 -4.61
N ILE A 181 11.18 14.79 -5.49
CA ILE A 181 9.76 14.87 -5.08
C ILE A 181 9.40 13.66 -4.22
N PHE A 182 9.86 12.46 -4.58
CA PHE A 182 9.72 11.26 -3.74
C PHE A 182 10.38 11.45 -2.38
N SER A 183 11.65 11.90 -2.34
CA SER A 183 12.34 12.15 -1.07
C SER A 183 11.62 13.20 -0.22
N TYR A 184 11.10 14.27 -0.85
CA TYR A 184 10.32 15.28 -0.15
C TYR A 184 9.07 14.67 0.47
N ALA A 185 8.24 13.97 -0.32
CA ALA A 185 7.03 13.34 0.17
C ALA A 185 7.31 12.30 1.27
N ALA A 186 8.34 11.46 1.09
CA ALA A 186 8.75 10.46 2.08
C ALA A 186 9.16 11.10 3.42
N THR A 187 9.89 12.21 3.39
CA THR A 187 10.36 12.91 4.61
C THR A 187 9.22 13.64 5.34
N HIS A 188 8.15 14.02 4.64
CA HIS A 188 7.02 14.75 5.20
C HIS A 188 5.81 13.86 5.54
N ASP A 189 5.82 12.60 5.13
CA ASP A 189 4.78 11.65 5.47
C ASP A 189 5.08 10.91 6.78
N ALA A 190 4.08 10.23 7.32
CA ALA A 190 4.24 9.35 8.47
C ALA A 190 4.80 7.99 8.02
N HIS A 191 5.73 7.46 8.81
CA HIS A 191 6.26 6.10 8.66
C HIS A 191 5.43 5.09 9.48
N PRO A 192 5.35 3.81 9.06
CA PRO A 192 5.97 3.25 7.85
C PRO A 192 5.25 3.69 6.56
N LEU A 193 6.02 3.98 5.51
CA LEU A 193 5.49 4.34 4.20
C LEU A 193 4.75 3.14 3.59
N PHE A 194 3.55 3.36 3.05
CA PHE A 194 2.77 2.31 2.37
C PHE A 194 2.77 2.45 0.83
N TRP A 195 3.38 3.50 0.32
CA TRP A 195 3.37 3.87 -1.08
C TRP A 195 4.80 3.84 -1.63
N GLY A 196 4.92 3.43 -2.88
CA GLY A 196 6.18 3.40 -3.61
C GLY A 196 6.24 4.45 -4.71
N ASP A 197 7.26 4.33 -5.54
CA ASP A 197 7.46 5.14 -6.72
C ASP A 197 6.23 5.12 -7.65
N ILE A 198 5.76 3.94 -8.05
CA ILE A 198 4.62 3.79 -8.95
C ILE A 198 3.37 4.52 -8.43
N THR A 199 3.14 4.47 -7.11
CA THR A 199 2.02 5.16 -6.47
C THR A 199 2.16 6.68 -6.59
N LEU A 200 3.33 7.22 -6.26
CA LEU A 200 3.56 8.66 -6.33
C LEU A 200 3.57 9.16 -7.79
N TRP A 201 4.10 8.39 -8.73
CA TRP A 201 4.17 8.76 -10.15
C TRP A 201 2.76 8.80 -10.73
N ALA A 202 1.88 7.87 -10.32
CA ALA A 202 0.46 7.92 -10.65
C ALA A 202 -0.21 9.22 -10.16
N LYS A 203 0.12 9.69 -8.94
CA LYS A 203 -0.39 10.98 -8.43
C LYS A 203 0.10 12.16 -9.25
N ILE A 204 1.39 12.19 -9.60
CA ILE A 204 1.97 13.24 -10.47
C ILE A 204 1.29 13.23 -11.85
N ASN A 205 1.13 12.06 -12.45
CA ASN A 205 0.44 11.89 -13.74
C ASN A 205 -1.02 12.33 -13.68
N LYS A 206 -1.73 12.04 -12.58
CA LYS A 206 -3.11 12.52 -12.35
C LYS A 206 -3.16 14.05 -12.24
N LEU A 207 -2.21 14.68 -11.54
CA LEU A 207 -2.12 16.14 -11.45
C LEU A 207 -1.82 16.79 -12.82
N ALA A 208 -1.03 16.11 -13.66
CA ALA A 208 -0.69 16.57 -15.01
C ALA A 208 -1.86 16.43 -16.01
N THR A 209 -2.70 15.41 -15.82
CA THR A 209 -3.84 15.10 -16.72
C THR A 209 -5.18 15.66 -16.23
N ARG A 210 -5.21 16.23 -15.02
CA ARG A 210 -6.37 16.97 -14.49
C ARG A 210 -6.75 18.12 -15.41
N ARG A 211 -8.02 18.56 -15.33
CA ARG A 211 -8.52 19.76 -16.03
C ARG A 211 -9.06 20.78 -15.00
N PRO A 212 -8.43 21.96 -14.84
CA PRO A 212 -7.12 22.34 -15.40
C PRO A 212 -5.97 21.52 -14.79
N ALA A 213 -4.89 21.34 -15.56
CA ALA A 213 -3.67 20.69 -15.09
C ALA A 213 -3.02 21.53 -13.99
N LEU A 214 -2.42 20.88 -12.99
CA LEU A 214 -1.78 21.56 -11.87
C LEU A 214 -0.26 21.44 -11.89
N VAL A 215 0.24 20.42 -12.59
CA VAL A 215 1.66 20.25 -12.87
C VAL A 215 1.85 19.98 -14.35
N ARG A 216 3.05 20.27 -14.84
CA ARG A 216 3.50 19.97 -16.20
C ARG A 216 4.74 19.09 -16.13
N ILE A 217 4.74 18.03 -16.91
CA ILE A 217 5.86 17.10 -17.00
C ILE A 217 6.65 17.44 -18.27
N GLU A 218 7.96 17.60 -18.12
CA GLU A 218 8.92 17.65 -19.21
C GLU A 218 9.79 16.40 -19.18
N GLY A 219 10.15 15.86 -20.34
CA GLY A 219 11.04 14.71 -20.43
C GLY A 219 10.79 13.88 -21.69
N PRO A 220 11.31 12.63 -21.72
CA PRO A 220 11.18 11.72 -22.84
C PRO A 220 9.72 11.37 -23.21
N LYS A 221 8.81 11.48 -22.24
CA LYS A 221 7.38 11.22 -22.39
C LYS A 221 6.57 12.33 -21.72
N THR A 222 5.28 12.41 -22.06
CA THR A 222 4.34 13.36 -21.48
C THR A 222 3.86 12.98 -20.07
N LEU A 223 4.10 11.73 -19.66
CA LEU A 223 3.78 11.18 -18.35
C LEU A 223 4.99 10.45 -17.80
N LEU A 224 5.10 10.42 -16.47
CA LEU A 224 6.09 9.59 -15.79
C LEU A 224 5.82 8.11 -16.07
N PRO A 225 6.87 7.30 -16.26
CA PRO A 225 6.71 5.89 -16.50
C PRO A 225 6.04 5.19 -15.32
N GLN A 226 5.26 4.16 -15.62
CA GLN A 226 4.79 3.21 -14.61
C GLN A 226 5.68 1.96 -14.64
N TRP A 227 5.12 0.81 -14.29
CA TRP A 227 5.76 -0.50 -14.08
C TRP A 227 6.86 -0.88 -15.09
N ASN A 228 8.05 -1.25 -14.58
CA ASN A 228 9.20 -1.78 -15.33
C ASN A 228 9.55 -1.02 -16.62
N ALA A 229 9.48 0.31 -16.59
CA ALA A 229 9.88 1.11 -17.74
C ALA A 229 11.41 1.10 -17.91
N GLU A 230 11.85 0.94 -19.17
CA GLU A 230 13.26 1.02 -19.53
C GLU A 230 13.82 2.46 -19.44
N GLU A 231 12.95 3.47 -19.35
CA GLU A 231 13.35 4.86 -19.32
C GLU A 231 13.92 5.31 -17.97
N THR A 232 15.05 6.01 -18.01
CA THR A 232 15.66 6.56 -16.81
C THR A 232 14.90 7.81 -16.33
N LEU A 233 14.53 7.82 -15.05
CA LEU A 233 13.85 8.96 -14.40
C LEU A 233 14.65 10.27 -14.44
N GLN A 234 15.96 10.18 -14.70
CA GLN A 234 16.88 11.32 -14.79
C GLN A 234 16.47 12.35 -15.85
N GLY A 235 15.80 11.91 -16.93
CA GLY A 235 15.34 12.78 -18.02
C GLY A 235 14.05 13.55 -17.73
N PHE A 236 13.35 13.27 -16.63
CA PHE A 236 12.06 13.87 -16.34
C PHE A 236 12.17 15.06 -15.38
N ARG A 237 11.33 16.07 -15.59
CA ARG A 237 11.10 17.20 -14.69
C ARG A 237 9.61 17.45 -14.52
N VAL A 238 9.23 17.92 -13.34
CA VAL A 238 7.86 18.26 -12.97
C VAL A 238 7.85 19.70 -12.47
N TYR A 239 6.96 20.52 -13.03
CA TYR A 239 6.83 21.94 -12.69
C TYR A 239 5.38 22.26 -12.33
N PRO A 240 5.12 23.24 -11.44
CA PRO A 240 3.76 23.73 -11.24
C PRO A 240 3.25 24.40 -12.53
N VAL A 241 1.95 24.29 -12.78
CA VAL A 241 1.26 25.13 -13.77
C VAL A 241 0.88 26.44 -13.07
N ASN A 242 1.27 27.57 -13.68
CA ASN A 242 0.91 28.91 -13.22
C ASN A 242 -0.56 29.23 -13.50
#